data_AF-A0A3B8UQ21-F1
#
_entry.id   AF-A0A3B8UQ21-F1
#
_cell.length_a   1.000
_cell.length_b   1.000
_cell.length_c   1.000
_cell.angle_alpha   90.00
_cell.angle_beta   90.00
_cell.angle_gamma   90.00
#
_symmetry.space_group_name_H-M   'P 1'
#
loop_
_entity.id
_entity.type
_entity.pdbx_description
1 polymer ?
#
loop_
_entity_poly.entity_id
_entity_poly.type
_entity_poly.pdbx_seq_one_letter_code
_entity_poly.pdbx_strand_id
1 'polypeptide(L)'
;MQLYKLMLERDYPEEFCDIITKNLNTDFTAQRMIGYLYHYEHPPVAEIADEMLSILADRNRIMQKKELEEVNAKWNDFLMNGFDKD
;
A
#
# COMPACT_ATOMS: atom_id res chain seq x y z
N MET A 1 4.89 7.05 12.45
CA MET A 1 5.62 8.24 12.96
C MET A 1 6.90 8.56 12.18
N GLN A 2 7.70 7.58 11.74
CA GLN A 2 8.97 7.84 11.04
C GLN A 2 8.80 8.61 9.72
N LEU A 3 7.85 8.22 8.86
CA LEU A 3 7.56 8.94 7.61
C LEU A 3 7.12 10.40 7.86
N TYR A 4 6.26 10.62 8.85
CA TYR A 4 5.77 11.96 9.21
C TYR A 4 6.93 12.88 9.62
N LYS A 5 7.79 12.39 10.52
CA LYS A 5 8.98 13.13 10.97
C LYS A 5 9.93 13.43 9.81
N LEU A 6 10.21 12.44 8.96
CA LEU A 6 11.06 12.61 7.79
C LEU A 6 10.53 13.72 6.85
N MET A 7 9.22 13.76 6.62
CA MET A 7 8.63 14.78 5.76
C MET A 7 8.68 16.17 6.40
N LEU A 8 8.41 16.28 7.71
CA LEU A 8 8.54 17.55 8.43
C LEU A 8 9.99 18.05 8.47
N GLU A 9 10.96 17.15 8.67
CA GLU A 9 12.41 17.47 8.64
C GLU A 9 12.86 17.97 7.26
N ARG A 10 12.08 17.70 6.21
CA ARG A 10 12.29 18.19 4.85
C ARG A 10 11.40 19.38 4.51
N ASP A 11 10.84 20.07 5.50
CA ASP A 11 10.04 21.29 5.32
C ASP A 11 8.76 21.13 4.47
N TYR A 12 8.20 19.91 4.37
CA TYR A 12 6.89 19.74 3.75
C TYR A 12 5.76 20.26 4.65
N PRO A 13 4.68 20.82 4.08
CA PRO A 13 3.56 21.34 4.84
C PRO A 13 2.96 20.30 5.79
N GLU A 14 2.71 20.68 7.05
CA GLU A 14 2.23 19.75 8.07
C GLU A 14 0.94 19.04 7.67
N GLU A 15 -0.04 19.78 7.13
CA GLU A 15 -1.30 19.22 6.63
C GLU A 15 -1.08 18.16 5.53
N PHE A 16 -0.07 18.36 4.68
CA PHE A 16 0.28 17.42 3.63
C PHE A 16 0.92 16.15 4.20
N CYS A 17 1.88 16.30 5.12
CA CYS A 17 2.48 15.19 5.86
C CYS A 17 1.42 14.33 6.56
N ASP A 18 0.41 14.97 7.12
CA ASP A 18 -0.74 14.35 7.76
C ASP A 18 -1.55 13.50 6.78
N ILE A 19 -1.88 14.05 5.60
CA ILE A 19 -2.60 13.33 4.55
C ILE A 19 -1.82 12.10 4.10
N ILE A 20 -0.51 12.26 3.81
CA ILE A 20 0.33 11.15 3.35
C ILE A 20 0.40 10.04 4.39
N THR A 21 0.68 10.38 5.64
CA THR A 21 0.88 9.37 6.69
C THR A 21 -0.41 8.70 7.16
N LYS A 22 -1.56 9.38 7.10
CA LYS A 22 -2.87 8.78 7.34
C LYS A 22 -3.26 7.77 6.26
N ASN A 23 -2.87 8.01 5.00
CA ASN A 23 -3.15 7.08 3.90
C ASN A 23 -2.15 5.92 3.84
N LEU A 24 -0.87 6.17 4.13
CA LEU A 24 0.19 5.17 4.17
C LEU A 24 0.38 4.63 5.59
N ASN A 25 -0.72 4.18 6.19
CA ASN A 25 -0.84 3.85 7.62
C ASN A 25 -0.24 2.51 8.05
N THR A 26 0.30 1.70 7.14
CA THR A 26 1.02 0.46 7.46
C THR A 26 2.52 0.64 7.28
N ASP A 27 3.32 -0.14 8.03
CA ASP A 27 4.78 -0.12 7.87
C ASP A 27 5.21 -0.42 6.43
N PHE A 28 4.54 -1.35 5.75
CA PHE A 28 4.81 -1.69 4.35
C PHE A 28 4.65 -0.48 3.42
N THR A 29 3.50 0.21 3.50
CA THR A 29 3.24 1.39 2.66
C THR A 29 4.12 2.58 3.04
N ALA A 30 4.40 2.77 4.34
CA ALA A 30 5.24 3.86 4.82
C ALA A 30 6.71 3.67 4.39
N GLN A 31 7.24 2.44 4.49
CA GLN A 31 8.60 2.12 4.06
C GLN A 31 8.82 2.37 2.57
N ARG A 32 7.81 2.12 1.72
CA ARG A 32 7.91 2.44 0.29
C ARG A 32 8.06 3.93 0.04
N MET A 33 7.23 4.76 0.68
CA MET A 33 7.35 6.21 0.57
C MET A 33 8.67 6.74 1.16
N ILE A 34 9.11 6.19 2.29
CA ILE A 34 10.44 6.50 2.85
C ILE A 34 11.54 6.16 1.84
N GLY A 35 11.47 4.98 1.21
CA GLY A 35 12.39 4.58 0.16
C GLY A 35 12.40 5.55 -1.01
N TYR A 36 11.23 5.95 -1.50
CA TYR A 36 11.09 6.95 -2.55
C TYR A 36 11.74 8.29 -2.15
N LEU A 37 11.45 8.80 -0.96
CA LEU A 37 12.04 10.04 -0.45
C LEU A 37 13.56 9.91 -0.23
N TYR A 38 14.11 8.73 0.04
CA TYR A 38 15.58 8.57 0.05
C TYR A 38 16.22 8.66 -1.34
N HIS A 39 15.49 8.35 -2.41
CA HIS A 39 16.01 8.45 -3.78
C HIS A 39 15.87 9.86 -4.37
N TYR A 40 14.85 10.61 -3.94
CA TYR A 40 14.59 11.97 -4.40
C TYR A 40 14.75 12.97 -3.25
N GLU A 41 15.70 13.89 -3.38
CA GLU A 41 16.11 14.79 -2.30
C GLU A 41 14.95 15.68 -1.80
N HIS A 42 14.23 16.34 -2.71
CA HIS A 42 13.08 17.19 -2.38
C HIS A 42 12.04 17.25 -3.51
N PRO A 43 11.35 16.13 -3.81
CA PRO A 43 10.33 16.10 -4.85
C PRO A 43 9.14 17.04 -4.54
N PRO A 44 8.51 17.64 -5.56
CA PRO A 44 7.29 18.43 -5.37
C PRO A 44 6.19 17.61 -4.68
N VAL A 45 5.32 18.29 -3.93
CA VAL A 45 4.17 17.66 -3.25
C VAL A 45 3.27 16.87 -4.21
N ALA A 46 3.17 17.30 -5.48
CA ALA A 46 2.41 16.59 -6.51
C ALA A 46 3.01 15.21 -6.82
N GLU A 47 4.34 15.11 -6.94
CA GLU A 47 5.01 13.83 -7.20
C GLU A 47 4.90 12.88 -6.00
N ILE A 48 4.97 13.41 -4.77
CA ILE A 48 4.74 12.62 -3.55
C ILE A 48 3.31 12.11 -3.49
N ALA A 49 2.32 12.93 -3.88
CA ALA A 49 0.93 12.52 -3.94
C ALA A 49 0.71 11.41 -4.99
N ASP A 50 1.32 11.55 -6.18
CA ASP A 50 1.25 10.53 -7.22
C ASP A 50 1.89 9.21 -6.78
N GLU A 51 3.06 9.28 -6.12
CA GLU A 51 3.69 8.08 -5.56
C GLU A 51 2.82 7.44 -4.46
N MET A 52 2.17 8.24 -3.60
CA MET A 52 1.21 7.72 -2.63
C MET A 52 0.07 6.96 -3.33
N LEU A 53 -0.52 7.52 -4.39
CA LEU A 53 -1.57 6.87 -5.16
C LEU A 53 -1.09 5.56 -5.82
N SER A 54 0.13 5.55 -6.35
CA SER A 54 0.78 4.35 -6.90
C SER A 54 0.93 3.25 -5.85
N ILE A 55 1.43 3.59 -4.65
CA ILE A 55 1.57 2.65 -3.52
C ILE A 55 0.20 2.10 -3.07
N LEU A 56 -0.83 2.95 -3.01
CA LEU A 56 -2.18 2.53 -2.65
C LEU A 56 -2.79 1.60 -3.71
N ALA A 57 -2.54 1.86 -5.00
CA ALA A 57 -2.96 1.00 -6.09
C ALA A 57 -2.28 -0.37 -6.02
N ASP A 58 -0.96 -0.43 -5.75
CA ASP A 58 -0.22 -1.67 -5.52
C ASP A 58 -0.83 -2.49 -4.39
N ARG A 59 -1.10 -1.85 -3.25
CA ARG A 59 -1.74 -2.50 -2.09
C ARG A 59 -3.08 -3.11 -2.48
N ASN A 60 -3.92 -2.37 -3.20
CA ASN A 60 -5.24 -2.84 -3.61
C ASN A 60 -5.13 -4.04 -4.58
N ARG A 61 -4.18 -4.02 -5.51
CA ARG A 61 -3.91 -5.15 -6.42
C ARG A 61 -3.51 -6.41 -5.66
N ILE A 62 -2.66 -6.29 -4.64
CA ILE A 62 -2.26 -7.43 -3.80
C ILE A 62 -3.44 -8.03 -3.04
N MET A 63 -4.32 -7.19 -2.48
CA MET A 63 -5.51 -7.65 -1.76
C MET A 63 -6.48 -8.38 -2.69
N GLN A 64 -6.77 -7.81 -3.88
CA GLN A 64 -7.62 -8.44 -4.88
C GLN A 64 -7.07 -9.79 -5.33
N LYS A 65 -5.75 -9.88 -5.54
CA LYS A 65 -5.10 -11.15 -5.90
C LYS A 65 -5.32 -12.21 -4.81
N LYS A 66 -5.13 -11.86 -3.54
CA LYS A 66 -5.32 -12.79 -2.42
C LYS A 66 -6.77 -13.28 -2.30
N GLU A 67 -7.73 -12.38 -2.48
CA GLU A 67 -9.16 -12.73 -2.48
C GLU A 67 -9.49 -13.72 -3.60
N LEU A 68 -9.00 -13.47 -4.82
CA LEU A 68 -9.18 -14.39 -5.95
C LEU A 68 -8.52 -15.75 -5.72
N GLU A 69 -7.32 -15.78 -5.13
CA GLU A 69 -6.63 -17.02 -4.75
C GLU A 69 -7.43 -17.83 -3.72
N GLU A 70 -8.03 -17.16 -2.73
CA GLU A 70 -8.89 -17.82 -1.73
C GLU A 70 -10.18 -18.38 -2.34
N VAL A 71 -10.84 -17.63 -3.23
CA VAL A 71 -12.03 -18.10 -3.96
C VAL A 71 -11.69 -19.31 -4.83
N ASN A 72 -10.58 -19.26 -5.57
CA ASN A 72 -10.12 -20.38 -6.39
C ASN A 72 -9.78 -21.62 -5.55
N ALA A 73 -9.16 -21.45 -4.38
CA ALA A 73 -8.85 -22.55 -3.48
C ALA A 73 -10.13 -23.25 -2.98
N LYS A 74 -11.15 -22.48 -2.56
CA LYS A 74 -12.45 -23.02 -2.14
C LYS A 74 -13.18 -23.73 -3.29
N TRP A 75 -13.11 -23.19 -4.50
CA TRP A 75 -13.71 -23.81 -5.68
C TRP A 75 -13.03 -25.14 -6.02
N ASN A 76 -11.70 -25.19 -5.99
CA ASN A 76 -10.94 -26.41 -6.24
C ASN A 76 -11.22 -27.49 -5.17
N ASP A 77 -11.32 -27.10 -3.90
CA ASP A 77 -11.70 -28.01 -2.82
C ASP A 77 -13.09 -28.61 -3.05
N PHE A 78 -14.08 -27.78 -3.42
CA PHE A 78 -15.41 -28.25 -3.78
C PHE A 78 -15.40 -29.24 -4.96
N LEU A 79 -14.65 -28.94 -6.04
CA LEU A 79 -14.56 -29.85 -7.19
C LEU A 79 -13.89 -31.19 -6.84
N MET A 80 -12.86 -31.17 -5.99
CA MET A 80 -12.09 -32.37 -5.65
C MET A 80 -12.78 -33.24 -4.60
N ASN A 81 -13.49 -32.63 -3.64
CA ASN A 81 -14.03 -33.32 -2.47
C ASN A 81 -15.57 -33.34 -2.40
N GLY A 82 -16.26 -32.67 -3.34
CA GLY A 82 -17.70 -32.37 -3.27
C GLY A 82 -18.64 -33.36 -3.96
N PHE A 83 -18.15 -34.43 -4.60
CA PHE A 83 -19.00 -35.45 -5.23
C PHE A 83 -18.97 -36.84 -4.57
N ASP A 84 -18.09 -37.09 -3.59
CA ASP A 84 -17.98 -38.40 -2.90
C ASP A 84 -18.91 -38.52 -1.68
N LYS A 85 -20.14 -38.03 -1.80
CA LYS A 85 -21.21 -38.29 -0.82
C LYS A 85 -22.47 -38.71 -1.53
N ASP A 86 -22.44 -39.90 -2.12
CA ASP A 86 -23.57 -40.81 -2.25
C ASP A 86 -23.08 -42.25 -2.08
#